data_AF-A0A9W7EMB6-F1
#
_entry.id   AF-A0A9W7EMB6-F1
#
_cell.length_a   1.000
_cell.length_b   1.000
_cell.length_c   1.000
_cell.angle_alpha   90.00
_cell.angle_beta   90.00
_cell.angle_gamma   90.00
#
_symmetry.space_group_name_H-M   'P 1'
#
loop_
_entity.id
_entity.type
_entity.pdbx_description
1 polymer ?
#
loop_
_entity_poly.entity_id
_entity_poly.type
_entity_poly.pdbx_seq_one_letter_code
_entity_poly.pdbx_strand_id
1 'polypeptide(L)'
;MPPKTKQTKSAQTKCKTSPGTRRSSRLSGVDPISYKEDSASVDKCPNLGPSNTSNKKSKKNPEETSLPRARETSLLKAQKHSHILGIDEAGRGPLAGPVVTAACYFPPSSPLIPGIGDSKTITDESERERLYEQIVSFPGVHYCVTIIDSHRIDEINILQATCEGMRSSARGLIQGSSSVPPSSDRVGCYSSGQTSGKLKAEECYALVDGNRYPSYRGNEDKKVTKGKQDMICSGEAMIKGDGREYVIAAASILAKVTRDRIMREYDEKWPEYGLGKHKGYPTKMHQEAIYEYGVKGIHRRTFAPIKNWKINKDGSIKK
;
A
#
# COMPACT_ATOMS: atom_id res chain seq x y z
N MET A 1 -36.65 65.26 16.96
CA MET A 1 -35.88 64.87 18.16
C MET A 1 -34.73 63.97 17.72
N PRO A 2 -33.47 64.36 17.97
CA PRO A 2 -32.21 63.67 17.60
C PRO A 2 -31.79 62.70 18.76
N PRO A 3 -30.55 62.12 18.87
CA PRO A 3 -29.33 62.18 18.03
C PRO A 3 -28.64 60.80 17.75
N LYS A 4 -27.92 60.61 16.63
CA LYS A 4 -26.45 60.78 16.33
C LYS A 4 -25.46 59.66 16.78
N THR A 5 -24.68 59.21 15.77
CA THR A 5 -23.20 58.94 15.75
C THR A 5 -22.61 57.81 16.62
N LYS A 6 -21.57 57.05 16.22
CA LYS A 6 -20.24 57.48 15.70
C LYS A 6 -19.43 56.25 15.20
N GLN A 7 -18.61 56.43 14.16
CA GLN A 7 -17.48 55.57 13.79
C GLN A 7 -16.33 55.68 14.80
N THR A 8 -15.53 54.62 14.99
CA THR A 8 -14.10 54.70 15.36
C THR A 8 -13.29 53.52 14.83
N LYS A 9 -12.01 53.80 14.56
CA LYS A 9 -10.99 53.04 13.82
C LYS A 9 -10.17 52.05 14.67
N SER A 10 -9.57 51.09 13.95
CA SER A 10 -8.32 50.31 14.16
C SER A 10 -7.46 50.49 15.43
N ALA A 11 -6.89 49.37 15.91
CA ALA A 11 -5.51 49.31 16.38
C ALA A 11 -4.93 47.87 16.34
N GLN A 12 -3.77 47.73 15.69
CA GLN A 12 -2.87 46.58 15.72
C GLN A 12 -2.08 46.58 17.04
N THR A 13 -1.87 45.41 17.64
CA THR A 13 -0.94 45.27 18.79
C THR A 13 0.27 44.42 18.40
N LYS A 14 1.44 45.06 18.46
CA LYS A 14 2.77 44.53 18.21
C LYS A 14 3.28 43.74 19.42
N CYS A 15 3.89 42.58 19.18
CA CYS A 15 4.79 41.90 20.12
C CYS A 15 6.19 42.55 20.07
N LYS A 16 6.77 42.86 21.23
CA LYS A 16 8.17 43.29 21.41
C LYS A 16 8.80 42.54 22.60
N THR A 17 9.82 41.75 22.28
CA THR A 17 11.17 41.63 22.90
C THR A 17 11.36 41.48 24.43
N SER A 18 12.13 40.43 24.77
CA SER A 18 12.93 40.06 25.98
C SER A 18 13.92 41.14 26.47
N PRO A 19 14.93 40.93 27.39
CA PRO A 19 15.35 39.76 28.22
C PRO A 19 15.91 40.07 29.66
N GLY A 20 16.37 39.03 30.40
CA GLY A 20 17.35 39.09 31.52
C GLY A 20 16.78 38.74 32.91
N THR A 21 17.44 38.08 33.89
CA THR A 21 18.88 37.85 34.14
C THR A 21 19.08 36.83 35.30
N ARG A 22 20.06 35.90 35.15
CA ARG A 22 21.06 35.29 36.08
C ARG A 22 20.77 34.72 37.50
N ARG A 23 21.43 33.54 37.72
CA ARG A 23 22.21 33.02 38.90
C ARG A 23 21.40 32.51 40.11
N SER A 24 21.79 31.54 40.93
CA SER A 24 22.87 30.52 41.05
C SER A 24 22.77 29.98 42.48
N SER A 25 22.76 28.67 42.75
CA SER A 25 23.42 28.09 43.95
C SER A 25 23.43 26.56 43.96
N ARG A 26 24.59 26.02 44.37
CA ARG A 26 24.90 24.62 44.68
C ARG A 26 24.47 24.26 46.10
N LEU A 27 24.06 23.02 46.33
CA LEU A 27 24.25 22.20 47.55
C LEU A 27 24.17 20.71 47.09
N SER A 28 25.27 19.96 46.96
CA SER A 28 26.00 19.15 47.96
C SER A 28 25.32 17.82 48.39
N GLY A 29 25.77 16.70 47.79
CA GLY A 29 26.28 15.50 48.48
C GLY A 29 25.30 14.43 49.01
N VAL A 30 25.19 13.30 48.29
CA VAL A 30 25.39 11.92 48.81
C VAL A 30 25.61 10.94 47.64
N ASP A 31 26.70 10.17 47.68
CA ASP A 31 27.13 9.09 46.74
C ASP A 31 26.67 7.69 47.27
N PRO A 32 26.99 6.53 46.63
CA PRO A 32 26.93 6.07 45.23
C PRO A 32 26.24 4.66 45.12
N ILE A 33 26.16 4.05 43.91
CA ILE A 33 26.56 2.65 43.61
C ILE A 33 26.37 2.35 42.10
N SER A 34 27.41 1.74 41.54
CA SER A 34 27.79 1.45 40.15
C SER A 34 26.85 0.53 39.35
N TYR A 35 26.91 0.58 38.02
CA TYR A 35 27.38 -0.54 37.17
C TYR A 35 27.98 -0.01 35.85
N LYS A 36 28.96 -0.78 35.34
CA LYS A 36 30.01 -0.45 34.37
C LYS A 36 29.52 -0.20 32.94
N GLU A 37 30.11 0.78 32.26
CA GLU A 37 30.15 0.86 30.80
C GLU A 37 31.60 0.65 30.33
N ASP A 38 31.78 -0.35 29.46
CA ASP A 38 33.05 -0.65 28.82
C ASP A 38 33.35 0.35 27.70
N SER A 39 34.57 0.88 27.76
CA SER A 39 35.18 1.80 26.83
C SER A 39 35.69 1.13 25.55
N ALA A 40 35.58 1.80 24.41
CA ALA A 40 36.58 1.72 23.35
C ALA A 40 36.64 3.01 22.49
N SER A 41 37.67 3.80 22.80
CA SER A 41 38.55 4.61 21.91
C SER A 41 37.95 5.52 20.83
N VAL A 42 38.14 6.82 21.08
CA VAL A 42 38.05 7.94 20.15
C VAL A 42 39.39 8.11 19.45
N ASP A 43 39.41 8.10 18.11
CA ASP A 43 40.55 8.62 17.33
C ASP A 43 40.14 9.77 16.42
N LYS A 44 41.08 10.71 16.32
CA LYS A 44 40.95 12.12 15.93
C LYS A 44 40.57 12.32 14.46
N CYS A 45 39.60 13.21 14.21
CA CYS A 45 39.36 13.80 12.89
C CYS A 45 40.34 14.96 12.62
N PRO A 46 40.99 15.04 11.44
CA PRO A 46 41.60 16.27 10.96
C PRO A 46 40.61 17.10 10.12
N ASN A 47 40.72 18.41 10.28
CA ASN A 47 39.93 19.46 9.65
C ASN A 47 40.54 19.80 8.28
N LEU A 48 39.77 19.74 7.19
CA LEU A 48 40.13 20.33 5.88
C LEU A 48 38.89 21.03 5.30
N GLY A 49 39.10 22.27 4.85
CA GLY A 49 38.06 23.26 4.51
C GLY A 49 37.23 23.00 3.25
N PRO A 50 36.38 23.96 2.85
CA PRO A 50 35.29 23.71 1.92
C PRO A 50 35.77 23.74 0.47
N SER A 51 35.57 22.64 -0.26
CA SER A 51 35.71 22.62 -1.71
C SER A 51 34.33 22.69 -2.38
N ASN A 52 34.12 23.80 -3.10
CA ASN A 52 33.05 23.97 -4.06
C ASN A 52 33.17 22.89 -5.16
N THR A 53 32.22 21.98 -5.24
CA THR A 53 31.84 21.35 -6.52
C THR A 53 30.32 21.20 -6.58
N SER A 54 29.72 22.00 -7.44
CA SER A 54 28.33 21.89 -7.87
C SER A 54 28.11 20.54 -8.55
N ASN A 55 27.54 19.58 -7.82
CA ASN A 55 27.20 18.27 -8.39
C ASN A 55 25.87 18.40 -9.16
N LYS A 56 25.97 18.66 -10.47
CA LYS A 56 24.84 18.55 -11.40
C LYS A 56 24.36 17.09 -11.38
N LYS A 57 23.20 16.82 -10.78
CA LYS A 57 22.47 15.55 -10.98
C LYS A 57 22.21 15.38 -12.47
N SER A 58 22.89 14.45 -13.12
CA SER A 58 22.57 14.01 -14.47
C SER A 58 21.18 13.38 -14.46
N LYS A 59 20.25 13.91 -15.26
CA LYS A 59 18.95 13.29 -15.51
C LYS A 59 19.21 11.97 -16.24
N LYS A 60 18.96 10.83 -15.58
CA LYS A 60 19.00 9.52 -16.24
C LYS A 60 17.96 9.47 -17.36
N ASN A 61 18.29 8.78 -18.44
CA ASN A 61 17.43 8.64 -19.62
C ASN A 61 16.15 7.87 -19.22
N PRO A 62 14.93 8.33 -19.56
CA PRO A 62 13.68 7.70 -19.08
C PRO A 62 13.56 6.21 -19.43
N GLU A 63 14.11 5.77 -20.56
CA GLU A 63 14.08 4.37 -20.99
C GLU A 63 14.94 3.41 -20.13
N GLU A 64 15.92 3.91 -19.36
CA GLU A 64 16.73 3.10 -18.43
C GLU A 64 16.06 2.84 -17.06
N THR A 65 14.82 3.34 -16.87
CA THR A 65 14.19 3.35 -15.53
C THR A 65 13.14 2.27 -15.32
N SER A 66 12.77 1.51 -16.35
CA SER A 66 11.78 0.43 -16.27
C SER A 66 12.44 -0.91 -15.97
N LEU A 67 11.74 -1.77 -15.22
CA LEU A 67 12.14 -3.17 -15.09
C LEU A 67 12.11 -3.89 -16.45
N PRO A 68 13.05 -4.83 -16.70
CA PRO A 68 13.04 -5.64 -17.91
C PRO A 68 11.98 -6.77 -17.84
N ARG A 69 11.58 -7.30 -19.00
CA ARG A 69 10.67 -8.46 -19.14
C ARG A 69 11.40 -9.77 -19.45
N ALA A 70 12.62 -9.95 -18.95
CA ALA A 70 13.50 -11.05 -19.34
C ALA A 70 12.96 -12.43 -18.92
N ARG A 71 12.47 -12.58 -17.67
CA ARG A 71 11.85 -13.83 -17.20
C ARG A 71 10.54 -14.10 -17.92
N GLU A 72 9.67 -13.10 -18.09
CA GLU A 72 8.43 -13.24 -18.86
C GLU A 72 8.71 -13.78 -20.27
N THR A 73 9.70 -13.21 -20.96
CA THR A 73 10.15 -13.67 -22.28
C THR A 73 10.63 -15.12 -22.24
N SER A 74 11.34 -15.50 -21.19
CA SER A 74 11.89 -16.87 -21.02
C SER A 74 10.78 -17.89 -20.79
N LEU A 75 9.77 -17.54 -19.98
CA LEU A 75 8.60 -18.37 -19.72
C LEU A 75 7.74 -18.56 -20.98
N LEU A 76 7.59 -17.51 -21.79
CA LEU A 76 6.91 -17.59 -23.09
C LEU A 76 7.68 -18.46 -24.09
N LYS A 77 9.01 -18.33 -24.16
CA LYS A 77 9.88 -19.14 -25.05
C LYS A 77 9.90 -20.62 -24.71
N ALA A 78 9.66 -20.99 -23.46
CA ALA A 78 9.51 -22.39 -23.07
C ALA A 78 8.26 -23.06 -23.69
N GLN A 79 7.43 -22.30 -24.44
CA GLN A 79 6.25 -22.76 -25.20
C GLN A 79 5.19 -23.53 -24.39
N LYS A 80 5.21 -23.38 -23.07
CA LYS A 80 4.18 -23.96 -22.19
C LYS A 80 3.00 -23.01 -21.94
N HIS A 81 3.21 -21.70 -22.11
CA HIS A 81 2.23 -20.67 -21.79
C HIS A 81 2.32 -19.52 -22.80
N SER A 82 1.19 -18.87 -23.07
CA SER A 82 1.08 -17.74 -24.01
C SER A 82 0.85 -16.40 -23.30
N HIS A 83 0.49 -16.45 -22.02
CA HIS A 83 0.12 -15.27 -21.24
C HIS A 83 0.78 -15.30 -19.86
N ILE A 84 1.59 -14.28 -19.55
CA ILE A 84 2.22 -14.13 -18.23
C ILE A 84 1.49 -13.04 -17.46
N LEU A 85 1.00 -13.39 -16.27
CA LEU A 85 0.25 -12.49 -15.40
C LEU A 85 1.14 -12.07 -14.23
N GLY A 86 1.12 -10.78 -13.87
CA GLY A 86 1.68 -10.29 -12.61
C GLY A 86 0.59 -10.07 -11.59
N ILE A 87 0.82 -10.46 -10.34
CA ILE A 87 -0.13 -10.32 -9.24
C ILE A 87 0.58 -9.75 -8.01
N ASP A 88 -0.02 -8.73 -7.40
CA ASP A 88 0.49 -8.12 -6.17
C ASP A 88 -0.67 -7.57 -5.30
N GLU A 89 -0.37 -7.18 -4.06
CA GLU A 89 -1.29 -6.57 -3.12
C GLU A 89 -0.79 -5.26 -2.49
N ALA A 90 -1.74 -4.44 -2.05
CA ALA A 90 -1.51 -3.29 -1.19
C ALA A 90 -2.40 -3.36 0.06
N GLY A 91 -1.83 -2.99 1.21
CA GLY A 91 -2.63 -2.77 2.42
C GLY A 91 -2.74 -3.93 3.40
N ARG A 92 -1.73 -4.79 3.53
CA ARG A 92 -1.77 -5.87 4.54
C ARG A 92 -1.56 -5.40 5.98
N GLY A 93 -0.66 -4.44 6.19
CA GLY A 93 -0.29 -3.94 7.53
C GLY A 93 -1.23 -2.90 8.21
N PRO A 94 -1.99 -2.07 7.48
CA PRO A 94 -2.87 -1.05 8.06
C PRO A 94 -3.91 -1.56 9.06
N LEU A 95 -4.25 -0.73 10.05
CA LEU A 95 -5.36 -0.95 10.98
C LEU A 95 -6.72 -0.64 10.35
N ALA A 96 -6.75 0.17 9.31
CA ALA A 96 -7.97 0.58 8.63
C ALA A 96 -7.89 0.43 7.11
N GLY A 97 -9.05 0.22 6.52
CA GLY A 97 -9.28 0.09 5.09
C GLY A 97 -9.06 -1.33 4.55
N PRO A 98 -9.28 -1.50 3.24
CA PRO A 98 -9.22 -2.80 2.60
C PRO A 98 -7.78 -3.28 2.37
N VAL A 99 -7.64 -4.57 2.07
CA VAL A 99 -6.54 -5.07 1.26
C VAL A 99 -6.98 -5.07 -0.19
N VAL A 100 -6.17 -4.49 -1.07
CA VAL A 100 -6.44 -4.42 -2.50
C VAL A 100 -5.42 -5.30 -3.20
N THR A 101 -5.85 -6.12 -4.14
CA THR A 101 -4.99 -6.95 -4.97
C THR A 101 -5.22 -6.58 -6.42
N ALA A 102 -4.23 -6.78 -7.27
CA ALA A 102 -4.39 -6.61 -8.70
C ALA A 102 -3.73 -7.76 -9.45
N ALA A 103 -4.31 -8.13 -10.59
CA ALA A 103 -3.70 -8.94 -11.62
C ALA A 103 -3.53 -8.07 -12.87
N CYS A 104 -2.39 -8.19 -13.55
CA CYS A 104 -2.07 -7.42 -14.73
C CYS A 104 -1.42 -8.30 -15.81
N TYR A 105 -1.76 -8.06 -17.06
CA TYR A 105 -1.24 -8.71 -18.24
C TYR A 105 -0.87 -7.67 -19.28
N PHE A 106 0.32 -7.84 -19.87
CA PHE A 106 0.79 -7.07 -21.01
C PHE A 106 1.01 -8.01 -22.20
N PRO A 107 0.58 -7.63 -23.42
CA PRO A 107 0.91 -8.38 -24.63
C PRO A 107 2.43 -8.63 -24.73
N PRO A 108 2.89 -9.82 -25.18
CA PRO A 108 4.32 -10.13 -25.25
C PRO A 108 5.16 -9.13 -26.04
N SER A 109 4.59 -8.56 -27.12
CA SER A 109 5.26 -7.60 -27.99
C SER A 109 5.02 -6.14 -27.60
N SER A 110 4.36 -5.87 -26.47
CA SER A 110 4.12 -4.48 -26.04
C SER A 110 5.43 -3.80 -25.63
N PRO A 111 5.65 -2.52 -26.01
CA PRO A 111 6.78 -1.78 -25.50
C PRO A 111 6.67 -1.58 -23.97
N LEU A 112 7.80 -1.29 -23.32
CA LEU A 112 7.82 -0.96 -21.90
C LEU A 112 7.26 0.45 -21.69
N ILE A 113 6.45 0.61 -20.65
CA ILE A 113 6.12 1.92 -20.06
C ILE A 113 7.29 2.36 -19.17
N PRO A 114 8.00 3.46 -19.49
CA PRO A 114 9.09 3.99 -18.67
C PRO A 114 8.62 4.31 -17.24
N GLY A 115 9.43 3.97 -16.24
CA GLY A 115 9.14 4.25 -14.83
C GLY A 115 8.39 3.14 -14.07
N ILE A 116 7.94 2.08 -14.73
CA ILE A 116 7.39 0.92 -14.02
C ILE A 116 8.51 0.16 -13.29
N GLY A 117 8.38 0.13 -11.96
CA GLY A 117 9.30 -0.53 -11.03
C GLY A 117 8.65 -0.67 -9.65
N ASP A 118 9.45 -0.91 -8.62
CA ASP A 118 8.95 -1.09 -7.24
C ASP A 118 8.14 0.13 -6.79
N SER A 119 6.83 -0.08 -6.63
CA SER A 119 5.85 0.97 -6.32
C SER A 119 6.15 1.70 -5.01
N LYS A 120 6.88 1.07 -4.08
CA LYS A 120 7.27 1.65 -2.78
C LYS A 120 8.45 2.59 -2.92
N THR A 121 9.28 2.42 -3.96
CA THR A 121 10.40 3.30 -4.27
C THR A 121 9.98 4.56 -5.02
N ILE A 122 8.82 4.50 -5.70
CA ILE A 122 8.20 5.65 -6.33
C ILE A 122 7.52 6.47 -5.23
N THR A 123 8.25 7.38 -4.60
CA THR A 123 7.75 8.15 -3.45
C THR A 123 6.74 9.21 -3.85
N ASP A 124 6.86 9.77 -5.06
CA ASP A 124 5.93 10.75 -5.62
C ASP A 124 4.59 10.08 -5.97
N GLU A 125 3.53 10.48 -5.26
CA GLU A 125 2.16 10.00 -5.51
C GLU A 125 1.65 10.41 -6.88
N SER A 126 2.05 11.58 -7.40
CA SER A 126 1.65 12.06 -8.72
C SER A 126 2.25 11.20 -9.83
N GLU A 127 3.50 10.74 -9.66
CA GLU A 127 4.12 9.83 -10.62
C GLU A 127 3.49 8.44 -10.57
N ARG A 128 3.11 7.94 -9.38
CA ARG A 128 2.33 6.69 -9.27
C ARG A 128 0.98 6.80 -9.97
N GLU A 129 0.27 7.91 -9.78
CA GLU A 129 -1.00 8.19 -10.47
C GLU A 129 -0.81 8.27 -11.99
N ARG A 130 0.23 8.95 -12.46
CA ARG A 130 0.57 8.98 -13.90
C ARG A 130 0.83 7.58 -14.45
N LEU A 131 1.64 6.77 -13.77
CA LEU A 131 1.93 5.40 -14.20
C LEU A 131 0.67 4.52 -14.18
N TYR A 132 -0.21 4.68 -13.19
CA TYR A 132 -1.51 4.02 -13.17
C TYR A 132 -2.31 4.35 -14.43
N GLU A 133 -2.45 5.63 -14.77
CA GLU A 133 -3.18 6.07 -15.98
C GLU A 133 -2.53 5.53 -17.25
N GLN A 134 -1.19 5.49 -17.32
CA GLN A 134 -0.49 4.88 -18.46
C GLN A 134 -0.75 3.38 -18.57
N ILE A 135 -0.79 2.63 -17.46
CA ILE A 135 -1.07 1.18 -17.48
C ILE A 135 -2.50 0.92 -17.96
N VAL A 136 -3.50 1.60 -17.40
CA VAL A 136 -4.92 1.33 -17.69
C VAL A 136 -5.36 1.81 -19.07
N SER A 137 -4.64 2.75 -19.67
CA SER A 137 -4.87 3.23 -21.03
C SER A 137 -4.02 2.52 -22.09
N PHE A 138 -3.10 1.65 -21.67
CA PHE A 138 -2.15 1.03 -22.58
C PHE A 138 -2.85 0.03 -23.52
N PRO A 139 -2.65 0.12 -24.85
CA PRO A 139 -3.29 -0.78 -25.80
C PRO A 139 -2.99 -2.26 -25.54
N GLY A 140 -4.04 -3.05 -25.34
CA GLY A 140 -3.96 -4.50 -25.15
C GLY A 140 -3.55 -4.96 -23.75
N VAL A 141 -3.31 -4.03 -22.81
CA VAL A 141 -3.16 -4.40 -21.40
C VAL A 141 -4.50 -4.83 -20.84
N HIS A 142 -4.47 -5.92 -20.08
CA HIS A 142 -5.63 -6.39 -19.33
C HIS A 142 -5.31 -6.40 -17.85
N TYR A 143 -6.26 -5.98 -17.04
CA TYR A 143 -6.07 -5.97 -15.59
C TYR A 143 -7.39 -6.22 -14.86
N CYS A 144 -7.27 -6.68 -13.63
CA CYS A 144 -8.38 -6.81 -12.70
C CYS A 144 -7.89 -6.46 -11.30
N VAL A 145 -8.56 -5.50 -10.66
CA VAL A 145 -8.31 -5.13 -9.26
C VAL A 145 -9.41 -5.73 -8.41
N THR A 146 -9.06 -6.35 -7.28
CA THR A 146 -10.00 -6.84 -6.27
C THR A 146 -9.77 -6.18 -4.93
N ILE A 147 -10.85 -5.64 -4.35
CA ILE A 147 -10.89 -5.00 -3.03
C ILE A 147 -11.52 -5.97 -2.04
N ILE A 148 -10.83 -6.26 -0.92
CA ILE A 148 -11.36 -7.04 0.20
C ILE A 148 -11.45 -6.12 1.43
N ASP A 149 -12.67 -5.87 1.90
CA ASP A 149 -12.92 -4.93 3.00
C ASP A 149 -12.46 -5.44 4.38
N SER A 150 -12.48 -4.53 5.36
CA SER A 150 -12.07 -4.83 6.75
C SER A 150 -12.93 -5.90 7.41
N HIS A 151 -14.22 -5.97 7.10
CA HIS A 151 -15.12 -6.98 7.66
C HIS A 151 -14.68 -8.38 7.21
N ARG A 152 -14.47 -8.54 5.90
CA ARG A 152 -13.99 -9.80 5.34
C ARG A 152 -12.60 -10.15 5.87
N ILE A 153 -11.70 -9.17 6.02
CA ILE A 153 -10.38 -9.41 6.62
C ILE A 153 -10.50 -9.94 8.06
N ASP A 154 -11.41 -9.38 8.86
CA ASP A 154 -11.64 -9.84 10.23
C ASP A 154 -12.25 -11.25 10.27
N GLU A 155 -13.14 -11.61 9.34
CA GLU A 155 -13.74 -12.94 9.25
C GLU A 155 -12.73 -14.05 8.94
N ILE A 156 -11.88 -13.82 7.93
CA ILE A 156 -11.04 -14.88 7.36
C ILE A 156 -9.56 -14.70 7.62
N ASN A 157 -9.15 -13.69 8.39
CA ASN A 157 -7.78 -13.23 8.60
C ASN A 157 -7.09 -12.66 7.34
N ILE A 158 -6.06 -11.82 7.56
CA ILE A 158 -5.38 -11.09 6.49
C ILE A 158 -4.68 -11.98 5.47
N LEU A 159 -4.17 -13.14 5.89
CA LEU A 159 -3.49 -14.05 4.96
C LEU A 159 -4.50 -14.65 3.98
N GLN A 160 -5.64 -15.14 4.46
CA GLN A 160 -6.66 -15.69 3.56
C GLN A 160 -7.34 -14.59 2.74
N ALA A 161 -7.58 -13.41 3.31
CA ALA A 161 -8.11 -12.27 2.57
C ALA A 161 -7.21 -11.86 1.40
N THR A 162 -5.90 -11.83 1.62
CA THR A 162 -4.91 -11.57 0.55
C THR A 162 -4.99 -12.67 -0.52
N CYS A 163 -4.99 -13.95 -0.13
CA CYS A 163 -5.11 -15.06 -1.08
C CYS A 163 -6.45 -15.06 -1.83
N GLU A 164 -7.56 -14.71 -1.19
CA GLU A 164 -8.88 -14.57 -1.82
C GLU A 164 -8.88 -13.44 -2.85
N GLY A 165 -8.30 -12.29 -2.52
CA GLY A 165 -8.12 -11.17 -3.44
C GLY A 165 -7.30 -11.57 -4.67
N MET A 166 -6.12 -12.17 -4.48
CA MET A 166 -5.23 -12.59 -5.57
C MET A 166 -5.91 -13.57 -6.54
N ARG A 167 -6.62 -14.58 -6.01
CA ARG A 167 -7.38 -15.53 -6.84
C ARG A 167 -8.50 -14.86 -7.60
N SER A 168 -9.20 -13.91 -6.97
CA SER A 168 -10.31 -13.18 -7.58
C SER A 168 -9.82 -12.26 -8.70
N SER A 169 -8.70 -11.57 -8.49
CA SER A 169 -8.05 -10.74 -9.50
C SER A 169 -7.58 -11.56 -10.70
N ALA A 170 -6.93 -12.71 -10.48
CA ALA A 170 -6.54 -13.61 -11.57
C ALA A 170 -7.76 -14.13 -12.35
N ARG A 171 -8.80 -14.58 -11.63
CA ARG A 171 -10.04 -15.08 -12.24
C ARG A 171 -10.73 -14.01 -13.08
N GLY A 172 -10.90 -12.80 -12.53
CA GLY A 172 -11.54 -11.68 -13.24
C GLY A 172 -10.78 -11.29 -14.51
N LEU A 173 -9.45 -11.28 -14.46
CA LEU A 173 -8.61 -11.00 -15.63
C LEU A 173 -8.77 -12.06 -16.74
N ILE A 174 -8.78 -13.35 -16.37
CA ILE A 174 -8.82 -14.49 -17.30
C ILE A 174 -10.22 -14.69 -17.89
N GLN A 175 -11.23 -14.88 -17.03
CA GLN A 175 -12.58 -15.28 -17.45
C GLN A 175 -13.48 -14.10 -17.82
N GLY A 176 -13.06 -12.88 -17.54
CA GLY A 176 -13.87 -11.68 -17.74
C GLY A 176 -14.87 -11.46 -16.62
N SER A 177 -15.14 -10.20 -16.29
CA SER A 177 -16.19 -9.84 -15.34
C SER A 177 -17.54 -9.75 -16.08
N SER A 178 -18.05 -10.87 -16.61
CA SER A 178 -19.49 -10.94 -16.90
C SER A 178 -20.19 -11.00 -15.56
N SER A 179 -20.41 -9.83 -14.96
CA SER A 179 -21.13 -9.64 -13.70
C SER A 179 -20.74 -10.69 -12.64
N VAL A 180 -19.62 -10.48 -11.97
CA VAL A 180 -19.59 -10.83 -10.55
C VAL A 180 -20.10 -9.57 -9.85
N PRO A 181 -21.43 -9.36 -9.68
CA PRO A 181 -21.86 -8.60 -8.51
C PRO A 181 -21.18 -9.29 -7.31
N PRO A 182 -20.90 -8.60 -6.19
CA PRO A 182 -20.38 -9.28 -4.99
C PRO A 182 -21.20 -10.55 -4.89
N SER A 183 -20.56 -11.71 -5.11
CA SER A 183 -21.32 -12.95 -5.32
C SER A 183 -22.36 -12.95 -4.22
N SER A 184 -23.63 -13.23 -4.49
CA SER A 184 -24.75 -13.07 -3.55
C SER A 184 -24.54 -13.71 -2.17
N ASP A 185 -23.40 -14.38 -1.97
CA ASP A 185 -22.92 -15.06 -0.78
C ASP A 185 -21.61 -14.46 -0.16
N ARG A 186 -21.04 -13.35 -0.67
CA ARG A 186 -19.77 -12.73 -0.20
C ARG A 186 -19.83 -11.20 -0.14
N VAL A 187 -20.29 -10.70 0.99
CA VAL A 187 -20.17 -9.28 1.35
C VAL A 187 -18.69 -8.89 1.39
N GLY A 188 -18.35 -7.73 0.82
CA GLY A 188 -17.04 -7.10 1.02
C GLY A 188 -15.92 -7.45 0.04
N CYS A 189 -16.23 -8.12 -1.08
CA CYS A 189 -15.29 -8.38 -2.17
C CYS A 189 -15.78 -7.74 -3.48
N TYR A 190 -14.97 -6.89 -4.12
CA TYR A 190 -15.33 -6.18 -5.35
C TYR A 190 -14.22 -6.26 -6.38
N SER A 191 -14.54 -6.63 -7.63
CA SER A 191 -13.57 -6.72 -8.73
C SER A 191 -13.95 -5.83 -9.91
N SER A 192 -12.97 -5.14 -10.50
CA SER A 192 -13.18 -4.29 -11.69
C SER A 192 -11.91 -4.18 -12.54
N GLY A 193 -12.05 -3.84 -13.83
CA GLY A 193 -10.91 -3.58 -14.73
C GLY A 193 -11.23 -3.84 -16.20
N GLN A 194 -10.23 -3.61 -17.06
CA GLN A 194 -10.29 -4.00 -18.48
C GLN A 194 -9.99 -5.50 -18.60
N THR A 195 -10.99 -6.33 -18.34
CA THR A 195 -10.83 -7.78 -18.37
C THR A 195 -10.84 -8.30 -19.79
N SER A 196 -10.03 -9.32 -20.09
CA SER A 196 -9.95 -9.89 -21.44
C SER A 196 -11.24 -10.65 -21.83
N GLY A 197 -11.85 -11.36 -20.88
CA GLY A 197 -12.92 -12.34 -21.13
C GLY A 197 -12.55 -13.46 -22.12
N LYS A 198 -11.27 -13.56 -22.48
CA LYS A 198 -10.79 -14.30 -23.67
C LYS A 198 -9.49 -15.06 -23.44
N LEU A 199 -8.80 -14.84 -22.31
CA LEU A 199 -7.60 -15.60 -21.98
C LEU A 199 -8.02 -16.99 -21.49
N LYS A 200 -7.36 -18.03 -21.98
CA LYS A 200 -7.58 -19.39 -21.49
C LYS A 200 -6.71 -19.65 -20.27
N ALA A 201 -7.27 -20.31 -19.26
CA ALA A 201 -6.59 -20.53 -17.99
C ALA A 201 -5.33 -21.41 -18.16
N GLU A 202 -5.41 -22.40 -19.02
CA GLU A 202 -4.32 -23.32 -19.40
C GLU A 202 -3.19 -22.66 -20.19
N GLU A 203 -3.44 -21.50 -20.80
CA GLU A 203 -2.44 -20.70 -21.53
C GLU A 203 -1.80 -19.62 -20.62
N CYS A 204 -2.28 -19.49 -19.38
CA CYS A 204 -1.83 -18.49 -18.41
C CYS A 204 -0.80 -19.04 -17.42
N TYR A 205 0.20 -18.21 -17.09
CA TYR A 205 1.14 -18.43 -15.99
C TYR A 205 1.24 -17.20 -15.11
N ALA A 206 0.92 -17.32 -13.82
CA ALA A 206 0.93 -16.19 -12.90
C ALA A 206 2.22 -16.12 -12.06
N LEU A 207 2.83 -14.95 -12.05
CA LEU A 207 3.90 -14.55 -11.15
C LEU A 207 3.27 -13.72 -10.02
N VAL A 208 3.34 -14.22 -8.79
CA VAL A 208 2.70 -13.60 -7.62
C VAL A 208 3.76 -13.04 -6.69
N ASP A 209 3.64 -11.78 -6.24
CA ASP A 209 4.56 -11.25 -5.23
C ASP A 209 4.44 -11.98 -3.89
N GLY A 210 5.58 -12.13 -3.21
CA GLY A 210 5.67 -12.73 -1.89
C GLY A 210 6.19 -14.17 -1.89
N ASN A 211 5.99 -14.86 -0.78
CA ASN A 211 6.57 -16.19 -0.54
C ASN A 211 5.56 -17.33 -0.67
N ARG A 212 4.33 -17.05 -1.10
CA ARG A 212 3.25 -18.03 -1.15
C ARG A 212 2.39 -17.82 -2.37
N TYR A 213 2.33 -18.85 -3.19
CA TYR A 213 1.33 -18.91 -4.25
C TYR A 213 0.00 -19.30 -3.62
N PRO A 214 -1.10 -18.54 -3.82
CA PRO A 214 -2.42 -18.98 -3.38
C PRO A 214 -2.68 -20.38 -3.93
N SER A 215 -3.15 -21.31 -3.09
CA SER A 215 -3.20 -22.74 -3.43
C SER A 215 -3.71 -22.98 -4.85
N TYR A 216 -2.94 -23.73 -5.63
CA TYR A 216 -3.26 -24.22 -6.97
C TYR A 216 -3.19 -25.73 -6.91
N ARG A 217 -4.31 -26.42 -7.10
CA ARG A 217 -4.29 -27.84 -7.43
C ARG A 217 -4.43 -27.96 -8.93
N GLY A 218 -3.28 -28.10 -9.61
CA GLY A 218 -3.25 -28.57 -10.99
C GLY A 218 -3.98 -29.91 -11.14
N ASN A 219 -4.24 -30.30 -12.38
CA ASN A 219 -5.14 -31.39 -12.82
C ASN A 219 -4.86 -32.83 -12.31
N GLU A 220 -4.06 -33.05 -11.27
CA GLU A 220 -3.56 -34.40 -10.90
C GLU A 220 -4.16 -35.02 -9.63
N ASP A 221 -4.88 -34.27 -8.78
CA ASP A 221 -5.49 -34.86 -7.57
C ASP A 221 -7.03 -34.91 -7.65
N LYS A 222 -7.55 -36.06 -8.09
CA LYS A 222 -8.99 -36.44 -8.16
C LYS A 222 -9.68 -36.58 -6.78
N LYS A 223 -9.43 -35.68 -5.84
CA LYS A 223 -10.27 -35.51 -4.64
C LYS A 223 -10.63 -34.04 -4.46
N VAL A 224 -11.65 -33.63 -5.23
CA VAL A 224 -12.39 -32.40 -5.00
C VAL A 224 -13.01 -32.48 -3.61
N THR A 225 -12.36 -31.85 -2.62
CA THR A 225 -13.07 -31.47 -1.40
C THR A 225 -13.86 -30.22 -1.77
N LYS A 226 -15.18 -30.38 -1.87
CA LYS A 226 -16.15 -29.30 -2.08
C LYS A 226 -15.74 -28.08 -1.22
N GLY A 227 -15.40 -26.94 -1.82
CA GLY A 227 -15.24 -25.67 -1.10
C GLY A 227 -13.84 -25.05 -0.97
N LYS A 228 -12.74 -25.64 -1.47
CA LYS A 228 -11.46 -24.92 -1.58
C LYS A 228 -11.36 -24.21 -2.93
N GLN A 229 -11.38 -22.88 -2.93
CA GLN A 229 -11.11 -22.10 -4.14
C GLN A 229 -9.61 -22.02 -4.36
N ASP A 230 -9.15 -22.61 -5.46
CA ASP A 230 -7.77 -22.59 -5.88
C ASP A 230 -7.53 -21.48 -6.95
N MET A 231 -6.27 -21.16 -7.17
CA MET A 231 -5.84 -20.31 -8.27
C MET A 231 -6.31 -20.92 -9.59
N ILE A 232 -6.65 -20.07 -10.56
CA ILE A 232 -7.26 -20.51 -11.82
C ILE A 232 -6.24 -21.01 -12.85
N CYS A 233 -4.98 -20.61 -12.74
CA CYS A 233 -3.90 -20.99 -13.67
C CYS A 233 -2.64 -21.42 -12.90
N SER A 234 -1.69 -22.03 -13.60
CA SER A 234 -0.36 -22.34 -13.06
C SER A 234 0.43 -21.07 -12.73
N GLY A 235 1.46 -21.21 -11.92
CA GLY A 235 2.33 -20.09 -11.58
C GLY A 235 3.29 -20.38 -10.43
N GLU A 236 3.95 -19.32 -9.98
CA GLU A 236 4.90 -19.34 -8.87
C GLU A 236 4.83 -18.06 -8.04
N ALA A 237 5.33 -18.13 -6.81
CA ALA A 237 5.49 -16.96 -5.95
C ALA A 237 6.93 -16.45 -6.00
N MET A 238 7.08 -15.13 -5.94
CA MET A 238 8.36 -14.44 -6.07
C MET A 238 8.55 -13.43 -4.95
N ILE A 239 9.55 -13.66 -4.11
CA ILE A 239 9.93 -12.73 -3.05
C ILE A 239 10.48 -11.44 -3.69
N LYS A 240 9.86 -10.30 -3.39
CA LYS A 240 10.19 -8.99 -3.97
C LYS A 240 10.08 -9.01 -5.50
N GLY A 241 9.00 -9.62 -5.99
CA GLY A 241 8.69 -9.70 -7.41
C GLY A 241 8.41 -8.32 -8.01
N ASP A 242 7.84 -7.40 -7.23
CA ASP A 242 7.58 -6.00 -7.62
C ASP A 242 8.86 -5.22 -7.98
N GLY A 243 10.00 -5.57 -7.37
CA GLY A 243 11.31 -5.00 -7.71
C GLY A 243 12.08 -5.75 -8.81
N ARG A 244 11.48 -6.78 -9.43
CA ARG A 244 12.19 -7.71 -10.33
C ARG A 244 11.45 -8.04 -11.62
N GLU A 245 10.13 -8.13 -11.55
CA GLU A 245 9.26 -8.56 -12.64
C GLU A 245 8.31 -7.41 -13.00
N TYR A 246 8.39 -6.98 -14.25
CA TYR A 246 7.66 -5.83 -14.76
C TYR A 246 6.14 -5.97 -14.59
N VAL A 247 5.57 -7.14 -14.89
CA VAL A 247 4.13 -7.38 -14.70
C VAL A 247 3.70 -7.35 -13.24
N ILE A 248 4.55 -7.80 -12.30
CA ILE A 248 4.26 -7.70 -10.86
C ILE A 248 4.32 -6.23 -10.44
N ALA A 249 5.34 -5.49 -10.88
CA ALA A 249 5.48 -4.06 -10.61
C ALA A 249 4.24 -3.26 -11.08
N ALA A 250 3.74 -3.56 -12.28
CA ALA A 250 2.51 -2.94 -12.78
C ALA A 250 1.29 -3.29 -11.92
N ALA A 251 1.13 -4.56 -11.51
CA ALA A 251 0.08 -4.96 -10.58
C ALA A 251 0.20 -4.25 -9.22
N SER A 252 1.44 -4.06 -8.73
CA SER A 252 1.74 -3.31 -7.51
C SER A 252 1.22 -1.87 -7.58
N ILE A 253 1.50 -1.17 -8.69
CA ILE A 253 1.04 0.20 -8.93
C ILE A 253 -0.50 0.24 -8.96
N LEU A 254 -1.15 -0.68 -9.68
CA LEU A 254 -2.61 -0.77 -9.74
C LEU A 254 -3.24 -0.96 -8.35
N ALA A 255 -2.72 -1.90 -7.55
CA ALA A 255 -3.22 -2.16 -6.21
C ALA A 255 -2.97 -0.97 -5.27
N LYS A 256 -1.78 -0.37 -5.32
CA LYS A 256 -1.36 0.73 -4.45
C LYS A 256 -2.17 2.00 -4.71
N VAL A 257 -2.26 2.44 -5.97
CA VAL A 257 -3.00 3.65 -6.34
C VAL A 257 -4.48 3.49 -6.06
N THR A 258 -5.08 2.33 -6.40
CA THR A 258 -6.49 2.07 -6.08
C THR A 258 -6.73 2.13 -4.58
N ARG A 259 -5.86 1.52 -3.76
CA ARG A 259 -6.00 1.58 -2.31
C ARG A 259 -5.84 3.01 -1.78
N ASP A 260 -4.85 3.76 -2.25
CA ASP A 260 -4.60 5.12 -1.78
C ASP A 260 -5.76 6.07 -2.14
N ARG A 261 -6.43 5.89 -3.29
CA ARG A 261 -7.70 6.57 -3.64
C ARG A 261 -8.80 6.26 -2.62
N ILE A 262 -9.05 4.99 -2.30
CA ILE A 262 -10.05 4.59 -1.26
C ILE A 262 -9.72 5.21 0.11
N MET A 263 -8.44 5.26 0.49
CA MET A 263 -8.06 5.85 1.78
C MET A 263 -8.29 7.36 1.82
N ARG A 264 -8.21 8.08 0.69
CA ARG A 264 -8.58 9.50 0.59
C ARG A 264 -10.09 9.70 0.73
N GLU A 265 -10.89 8.86 0.08
CA GLU A 265 -12.36 8.88 0.25
C GLU A 265 -12.76 8.64 1.72
N TYR A 266 -12.07 7.72 2.41
CA TYR A 266 -12.27 7.52 3.84
C TYR A 266 -11.80 8.71 4.70
N ASP A 267 -10.76 9.41 4.29
CA ASP A 267 -10.29 10.63 4.96
C ASP A 267 -11.31 11.77 4.81
N GLU A 268 -11.94 11.91 3.65
CA GLU A 268 -13.02 12.89 3.45
C GLU A 268 -14.23 12.59 4.33
N LYS A 269 -14.54 11.29 4.51
CA LYS A 269 -15.66 10.84 5.34
C LYS A 269 -15.39 10.91 6.84
N TRP A 270 -14.14 10.66 7.25
CA TRP A 270 -13.70 10.63 8.65
C TRP A 270 -12.37 11.40 8.81
N PRO A 271 -12.40 12.73 8.60
CA PRO A 271 -11.19 13.57 8.57
C PRO A 271 -10.42 13.58 9.89
N GLU A 272 -11.11 13.31 11.00
CA GLU A 272 -10.52 13.23 12.33
C GLU A 272 -9.50 12.08 12.49
N TYR A 273 -9.51 11.10 11.58
CA TYR A 273 -8.57 9.98 11.60
C TYR A 273 -7.31 10.20 10.79
N GLY A 274 -7.22 11.21 9.92
CA GLY A 274 -6.01 11.51 9.13
C GLY A 274 -5.57 10.41 8.13
N LEU A 275 -6.52 9.59 7.68
CA LEU A 275 -6.33 8.44 6.79
C LEU A 275 -5.68 8.81 5.45
N GLY A 276 -5.86 10.04 4.98
CA GLY A 276 -5.26 10.54 3.74
C GLY A 276 -3.74 10.66 3.85
N LYS A 277 -3.21 10.84 5.07
CA LYS A 277 -1.77 10.98 5.33
C LYS A 277 -1.10 9.63 5.55
N HIS A 278 -1.57 8.87 6.52
CA HIS A 278 -0.95 7.60 6.91
C HIS A 278 -1.63 6.37 6.31
N LYS A 279 -2.63 6.52 5.44
CA LYS A 279 -3.26 5.43 4.66
C LYS A 279 -3.74 4.25 5.52
N GLY A 280 -4.15 4.53 6.76
CA GLY A 280 -4.61 3.56 7.75
C GLY A 280 -3.52 2.80 8.53
N TYR A 281 -2.22 3.09 8.32
CA TYR A 281 -1.13 2.46 9.08
C TYR A 281 -1.20 2.81 10.59
N PRO A 282 -0.65 1.96 11.48
CA PRO A 282 -0.71 2.13 12.94
C PRO A 282 0.22 3.25 13.46
N THR A 283 0.13 4.44 12.89
CA THR A 283 0.86 5.61 13.41
C THR A 283 0.29 6.03 14.77
N LYS A 284 1.09 6.76 15.56
CA LYS A 284 0.62 7.34 16.83
C LYS A 284 -0.65 8.18 16.62
N MET A 285 -0.65 9.04 15.61
CA MET A 285 -1.80 9.85 15.19
C MET A 285 -3.05 9.00 14.95
N HIS A 286 -2.92 7.88 14.23
CA HIS A 286 -4.07 7.03 13.94
C HIS A 286 -4.58 6.33 15.21
N GLN A 287 -3.68 5.83 16.06
CA GLN A 287 -4.07 5.15 17.29
C GLN A 287 -4.76 6.11 18.27
N GLU A 288 -4.26 7.33 18.39
CA GLU A 288 -4.88 8.40 19.20
C GLU A 288 -6.27 8.76 18.68
N ALA A 289 -6.42 8.90 17.35
CA ALA A 289 -7.73 9.17 16.74
C ALA A 289 -8.73 8.04 17.00
N ILE A 290 -8.33 6.77 16.91
CA ILE A 290 -9.23 5.66 17.23
C ILE A 290 -9.60 5.65 18.72
N TYR A 291 -8.66 6.00 19.61
CA TYR A 291 -8.95 6.08 21.04
C TYR A 291 -9.96 7.18 21.38
N GLU A 292 -9.87 8.32 20.69
CA GLU A 292 -10.74 9.47 20.92
C GLU A 292 -12.11 9.34 20.24
N TYR A 293 -12.14 8.93 18.97
CA TYR A 293 -13.35 8.93 18.13
C TYR A 293 -13.98 7.54 17.93
N GLY A 294 -13.35 6.51 18.50
CA GLY A 294 -13.78 5.12 18.46
C GLY A 294 -13.44 4.39 17.16
N VAL A 295 -13.84 3.14 17.08
CA VAL A 295 -13.67 2.25 15.94
C VAL A 295 -14.83 2.39 14.96
N LYS A 296 -14.53 2.77 13.71
CA LYS A 296 -15.48 2.71 12.57
C LYS A 296 -15.44 1.37 11.84
N GLY A 297 -16.44 1.10 10.99
CA GLY A 297 -16.54 -0.14 10.19
C GLY A 297 -15.36 -0.40 9.24
N ILE A 298 -14.55 0.61 8.94
CA ILE A 298 -13.32 0.48 8.14
C ILE A 298 -12.12 -0.09 8.90
N HIS A 299 -12.18 -0.19 10.23
CA HIS A 299 -11.07 -0.70 11.02
C HIS A 299 -11.13 -2.22 11.13
N ARG A 300 -9.95 -2.84 11.17
CA ARG A 300 -9.75 -4.28 11.32
C ARG A 300 -9.65 -4.60 12.80
N ARG A 301 -10.76 -5.03 13.40
CA ARG A 301 -10.89 -5.28 14.84
C ARG A 301 -9.99 -6.42 15.32
N THR A 302 -9.60 -7.32 14.42
CA THR A 302 -8.70 -8.45 14.73
C THR A 302 -7.22 -8.06 14.78
N PHE A 303 -6.85 -6.84 14.38
CA PHE A 303 -5.46 -6.38 14.37
C PHE A 303 -5.05 -5.77 15.70
N ALA A 304 -3.81 -6.04 16.15
CA ALA A 304 -3.21 -5.29 17.25
C ALA A 304 -2.89 -3.86 16.79
N PRO A 305 -3.10 -2.82 17.62
CA PRO A 305 -3.52 -2.89 19.03
C PRO A 305 -5.05 -2.97 19.25
N ILE A 306 -5.88 -2.72 18.23
CA ILE A 306 -7.35 -2.65 18.35
C ILE A 306 -7.95 -3.89 19.01
N LYS A 307 -7.47 -5.08 18.66
CA LYS A 307 -7.94 -6.37 19.21
C LYS A 307 -7.82 -6.48 20.74
N ASN A 308 -6.95 -5.66 21.34
CA ASN A 308 -6.69 -5.67 22.78
C ASN A 308 -7.52 -4.61 23.53
N TRP A 309 -8.30 -3.79 22.82
CA TRP A 309 -9.11 -2.74 23.42
C TRP A 309 -10.51 -3.24 23.77
N LYS A 310 -11.07 -2.70 24.85
CA LYS A 310 -12.47 -2.91 25.21
C LYS A 310 -13.31 -1.92 24.40
N ILE A 311 -14.06 -2.42 23.42
CA ILE A 311 -14.83 -1.60 22.48
C ILE A 311 -16.32 -1.75 22.79
N ASN A 312 -17.02 -0.65 23.02
CA ASN A 312 -18.47 -0.62 23.22
C ASN A 312 -19.21 -0.93 21.90
N LYS A 313 -20.52 -1.21 21.97
CA LYS A 313 -21.34 -1.54 20.79
C LYS A 313 -21.35 -0.42 19.74
N ASP A 314 -21.26 0.83 20.18
CA ASP A 314 -21.20 2.03 19.33
C ASP A 314 -19.80 2.29 18.71
N GLY A 315 -18.80 1.47 19.07
CA GLY A 315 -17.42 1.61 18.62
C GLY A 315 -16.52 2.42 19.55
N SER A 316 -17.04 3.09 20.59
CA SER A 316 -16.20 3.85 21.54
C SER A 316 -15.27 2.94 22.35
N ILE A 317 -14.08 3.45 22.71
CA ILE A 317 -13.12 2.71 23.54
C ILE A 317 -13.45 2.93 25.01
N LYS A 318 -13.61 1.84 25.76
CA LYS A 318 -13.76 1.88 27.23
C LYS A 318 -12.42 2.25 27.85
N LYS A 319 -12.34 3.48 28.36
CA LYS A 319 -11.19 4.02 29.08
C LYS A 319 -11.02 3.34 30.45
#